data_AF-A0A7V9H5W8-F1
#
_entry.id   AF-A0A7V9H5W8-F1
#
_cell.length_a   1.000
_cell.length_b   1.000
_cell.length_c   1.000
_cell.angle_alpha   90.00
_cell.angle_beta   90.00
_cell.angle_gamma   90.00
#
_symmetry.space_group_name_H-M   'P 1'
#
loop_
_entity.id
_entity.type
_entity.pdbx_description
1 polymer ?
#
loop_
_entity_poly.entity_id
_entity_poly.type
_entity_poly.pdbx_seq_one_letter_code
_entity_poly.pdbx_strand_id
1 'polypeptide(L)'
;KERLWVVAPGHPIAEGVGEYIELEEEMYGEHFDVPEPDELVFVSWFDGGEVFRSGLCYRRGSGRIFYFRPGHEENPSYHNPDVLRVIGNAVRWAAPTPGATPVYGNAEPLS
;
A
#
# COMPACT_ATOMS: atom_id res chain seq x y z
N LYS A 1 -10.50 5.49 -17.06
CA LYS A 1 -9.91 6.54 -16.18
C LYS A 1 -9.99 6.16 -14.70
N GLU A 2 -8.87 6.26 -13.99
CA GLU A 2 -8.75 6.04 -12.55
C GLU A 2 -8.39 7.35 -11.82
N ARG A 3 -8.99 7.58 -10.66
CA ARG A 3 -8.52 8.55 -9.67
C ARG A 3 -8.20 7.84 -8.36
N LEU A 4 -6.93 7.89 -7.99
CA LEU A 4 -6.37 7.27 -6.80
C LEU A 4 -6.27 8.29 -5.67
N TRP A 5 -7.22 8.29 -4.73
CA TRP A 5 -7.28 9.24 -3.62
C TRP A 5 -6.36 8.86 -2.46
N VAL A 6 -5.67 9.84 -1.90
CA VAL A 6 -4.95 9.71 -0.63
C VAL A 6 -5.96 9.81 0.51
N VAL A 7 -6.15 8.72 1.26
CA VAL A 7 -7.06 8.70 2.42
C VAL A 7 -6.33 8.69 3.76
N ALA A 8 -5.01 8.47 3.76
CA ALA A 8 -4.13 8.63 4.91
C ALA A 8 -3.04 9.70 4.63
N PRO A 9 -3.40 11.00 4.61
CA PRO A 9 -2.49 12.08 4.19
C PRO A 9 -1.27 12.26 5.11
N GLY A 10 -1.33 11.79 6.35
CA GLY A 10 -0.19 11.81 7.29
C GLY A 10 0.75 10.60 7.17
N HIS A 11 0.42 9.61 6.34
CA HIS A 11 1.21 8.38 6.25
C HIS A 11 2.50 8.61 5.45
N PRO A 12 3.67 8.07 5.86
CA PRO A 12 4.93 8.28 5.15
C PRO A 12 4.92 7.86 3.68
N ILE A 13 4.07 6.90 3.31
CA ILE A 13 3.93 6.47 1.91
C ILE A 13 3.37 7.59 1.02
N ALA A 14 2.47 8.42 1.56
CA ALA A 14 1.84 9.54 0.85
C ALA A 14 2.69 10.82 0.87
N GLU A 15 3.90 10.80 1.44
CA GLU A 15 4.76 11.98 1.54
C GLU A 15 5.07 12.58 0.15
N GLY A 16 4.71 13.85 -0.04
CA GLY A 16 4.92 14.58 -1.30
C GLY A 16 3.97 14.17 -2.44
N VAL A 17 2.91 13.42 -2.14
CA VAL A 17 1.80 13.14 -3.05
C VAL A 17 0.68 14.15 -2.80
N GLY A 18 0.01 14.62 -3.86
CA GLY A 18 -1.17 15.49 -3.74
C GLY A 18 -2.39 14.75 -3.18
N GLU A 19 -3.57 15.36 -3.24
CA GLU A 19 -4.81 14.73 -2.76
C GLU A 19 -5.18 13.44 -3.51
N TYR A 20 -4.74 13.33 -4.77
CA TYR A 20 -4.95 12.15 -5.61
C TYR A 20 -3.90 12.05 -6.72
N ILE A 21 -3.83 10.88 -7.36
CA ILE A 21 -3.12 10.62 -8.63
C ILE A 21 -4.18 10.25 -9.69
N GLU A 22 -4.12 10.83 -10.88
CA GLU A 22 -4.96 10.42 -12.02
C GLU A 22 -4.17 9.57 -13.01
N LEU A 23 -4.74 8.45 -13.44
CA LEU A 23 -4.12 7.47 -14.33
C LEU A 23 -5.14 6.96 -15.37
N GLU A 24 -4.63 6.50 -16.51
CA GLU A 24 -5.37 5.59 -17.39
C GLU A 24 -4.90 4.17 -17.08
N GLU A 25 -5.79 3.36 -16.50
CA GLU A 25 -5.44 2.08 -15.91
C GLU A 25 -6.56 1.04 -16.01
N GLU A 26 -6.18 -0.24 -15.86
CA GLU A 26 -7.12 -1.36 -15.77
C GLU A 26 -7.96 -1.26 -14.48
N MET A 27 -9.27 -1.48 -14.61
CA MET A 27 -10.22 -1.38 -13.50
C MET A 27 -10.18 -2.64 -12.65
N TYR A 28 -9.94 -2.46 -11.34
CA TYR A 28 -10.19 -3.46 -10.30
C TYR A 28 -11.27 -2.89 -9.40
N GLY A 29 -12.16 -3.74 -8.87
CA GLY A 29 -13.28 -3.31 -8.03
C GLY A 29 -13.39 -4.13 -6.75
N GLU A 30 -13.98 -3.54 -5.72
CA GLU A 30 -14.45 -4.30 -4.55
C GLU A 30 -15.57 -5.28 -4.95
N HIS A 31 -15.76 -6.42 -4.28
CA HIS A 31 -15.06 -6.89 -3.07
C HIS A 31 -13.68 -7.50 -3.38
N PHE A 32 -12.63 -6.95 -2.78
CA PHE A 32 -11.29 -7.51 -2.81
C PHE A 32 -11.08 -8.44 -1.61
N ASP A 33 -11.02 -9.75 -1.87
CA ASP A 33 -10.95 -10.80 -0.85
C ASP A 33 -9.54 -10.92 -0.22
N VAL A 34 -9.21 -9.91 0.56
CA VAL A 34 -8.01 -9.83 1.39
C VAL A 34 -8.41 -9.44 2.81
N PRO A 35 -7.60 -9.81 3.83
CA PRO A 35 -7.84 -9.35 5.20
C PRO A 35 -7.98 -7.82 5.26
N GLU A 36 -8.67 -7.33 6.29
CA GLU A 36 -8.68 -5.90 6.57
C GLU A 36 -7.23 -5.39 6.73
N PRO A 37 -6.86 -4.29 6.05
CA PRO A 37 -5.50 -3.74 6.16
C PRO A 37 -5.26 -3.12 7.53
N ASP A 38 -4.01 -3.13 7.99
CA ASP A 38 -3.62 -2.39 9.21
C ASP A 38 -3.80 -0.89 9.00
N GLU A 39 -3.55 -0.41 7.78
CA GLU A 39 -3.78 0.97 7.36
C GLU A 39 -4.10 1.01 5.86
N LEU A 40 -5.11 1.81 5.51
CA LEU A 40 -5.53 2.08 4.13
C LEU A 40 -4.96 3.44 3.73
N VAL A 41 -4.05 3.45 2.75
CA VAL A 41 -3.37 4.67 2.30
C VAL A 41 -4.05 5.28 1.08
N PHE A 42 -4.51 4.43 0.16
CA PHE A 42 -5.13 4.86 -1.09
C PHE A 42 -6.45 4.14 -1.39
N VAL A 43 -7.39 4.87 -1.98
CA VAL A 43 -8.63 4.34 -2.55
C VAL A 43 -8.79 4.83 -3.99
N SER A 44 -8.96 3.90 -4.92
CA SER A 44 -9.25 4.22 -6.32
C SER A 44 -10.73 4.39 -6.54
N TRP A 45 -11.07 5.35 -7.38
CA TRP A 45 -12.36 5.47 -8.07
C TRP A 45 -12.11 5.27 -9.56
N PHE A 46 -12.99 4.52 -10.21
CA PHE A 46 -12.97 4.33 -11.67
C PHE A 46 -14.21 4.97 -12.29
N ASP A 47 -14.09 5.38 -13.54
CA ASP A 47 -15.19 6.00 -14.31
C ASP A 47 -16.43 5.11 -14.46
N GLY A 48 -16.27 3.78 -14.39
CA GLY A 48 -17.37 2.81 -14.31
C GLY A 48 -18.18 2.87 -12.99
N GLY A 49 -17.69 3.60 -11.99
CA GLY A 49 -18.33 3.77 -10.67
C GLY A 49 -17.79 2.84 -9.59
N GLU A 50 -16.88 1.92 -9.94
CA GLU A 50 -16.21 1.03 -9.01
C GLU A 50 -15.23 1.78 -8.11
N VAL A 51 -15.06 1.25 -6.90
CA VAL A 51 -14.02 1.67 -5.97
C VAL A 51 -13.12 0.49 -5.63
N PHE A 52 -11.89 0.78 -5.24
CA PHE A 52 -10.92 -0.25 -4.85
C PHE A 52 -9.97 0.23 -3.78
N ARG A 53 -9.73 -0.59 -2.75
CA ARG A 53 -8.69 -0.35 -1.75
C ARG A 53 -7.30 -0.59 -2.36
N SER A 54 -6.74 0.44 -2.96
CA SER A 54 -5.58 0.37 -3.87
C SER A 54 -4.21 0.62 -3.23
N GLY A 55 -4.18 0.95 -1.94
CA GLY A 55 -2.95 1.10 -1.17
C GLY A 55 -3.10 0.53 0.24
N LEU A 56 -2.60 -0.68 0.48
CA LEU A 56 -2.86 -1.44 1.71
C LEU A 56 -1.57 -1.74 2.46
N CYS A 57 -1.53 -1.38 3.74
CA CYS A 57 -0.44 -1.73 4.64
C CYS A 57 -0.82 -2.97 5.48
N TYR A 58 0.12 -3.91 5.60
CA TYR A 58 0.02 -5.05 6.51
C TYR A 58 1.32 -5.28 7.26
N ARG A 59 1.22 -5.97 8.40
CA ARG A 59 2.34 -6.56 9.12
C ARG A 59 2.27 -8.07 9.13
N ARG A 60 3.43 -8.71 9.01
CA ARG A 60 3.61 -10.16 9.19
C ARG A 60 4.91 -10.39 9.96
N GLY A 61 4.79 -10.78 11.24
CA GLY A 61 5.92 -10.77 12.17
C GLY A 61 6.53 -9.36 12.25
N SER A 62 7.85 -9.27 12.10
CA SER A 62 8.57 -7.98 12.03
C SER A 62 8.55 -7.35 10.62
N GLY A 63 7.96 -8.01 9.63
CA GLY A 63 7.89 -7.55 8.26
C GLY A 63 6.74 -6.57 8.04
N ARG A 64 6.99 -5.57 7.19
CA ARG A 64 6.01 -4.62 6.67
C ARG A 64 5.75 -4.91 5.21
N ILE A 65 4.47 -4.92 4.82
CA ILE A 65 4.02 -5.22 3.46
C ILE A 65 3.17 -4.04 2.99
N PHE A 66 3.41 -3.58 1.78
CA PHE A 66 2.57 -2.59 1.10
C PHE A 66 2.11 -3.17 -0.23
N TYR A 67 0.80 -3.27 -0.41
CA TYR A 67 0.17 -3.58 -1.70
C TYR A 67 -0.22 -2.26 -2.37
N PHE A 68 0.17 -2.10 -3.63
CA PHE A 68 -0.12 -0.91 -4.43
C PHE A 68 -0.62 -1.34 -5.82
N ARG A 69 -1.83 -0.91 -6.19
CA ARG A 69 -2.56 -1.43 -7.36
C ARG A 69 -2.00 -1.03 -8.74
N PRO A 70 -1.63 0.25 -9.02
CA PRO A 70 -1.26 0.66 -10.37
C PRO A 70 -0.07 -0.10 -10.96
N GLY A 71 -0.12 -0.45 -12.24
CA GLY A 71 0.96 -1.15 -12.93
C GLY A 71 0.56 -2.18 -14.00
N HIS A 72 -0.59 -2.04 -14.67
CA HIS A 72 -0.95 -2.94 -15.78
C HIS A 72 0.06 -2.77 -16.93
N GLU A 73 0.50 -3.87 -17.51
CA GLU A 73 1.63 -3.92 -18.46
C GLU A 73 1.41 -3.11 -19.74
N GLU A 74 0.16 -2.88 -20.13
CA GLU A 74 -0.19 -2.09 -21.31
C GLU A 74 -0.18 -0.58 -21.05
N ASN A 75 -0.13 -0.16 -19.77
CA ASN A 75 -0.20 1.23 -19.35
C ASN A 75 1.16 1.74 -18.83
N PRO A 76 1.57 2.98 -19.18
CA PRO A 76 2.85 3.54 -18.74
C PRO A 76 2.81 4.06 -17.29
N SER A 77 2.10 3.38 -16.38
CA SER A 77 1.89 3.84 -14.99
C SER A 77 3.19 4.01 -14.22
N TYR A 78 4.19 3.16 -14.47
CA TYR A 78 5.53 3.32 -13.87
C TYR A 78 6.37 4.46 -14.45
N HIS A 79 5.87 5.18 -15.47
CA HIS A 79 6.48 6.44 -15.92
C HIS A 79 5.89 7.66 -15.20
N ASN A 80 4.78 7.49 -14.46
CA ASN A 80 4.19 8.55 -13.67
C ASN A 80 5.10 8.85 -12.45
N PRO A 81 5.55 10.10 -12.27
CA PRO A 81 6.46 10.47 -11.19
C PRO A 81 5.86 10.28 -9.79
N ASP A 82 4.53 10.41 -9.64
CA ASP A 82 3.86 10.20 -8.35
C ASP A 82 3.75 8.71 -8.01
N VAL A 83 3.53 7.85 -9.00
CA VAL A 83 3.58 6.38 -8.83
C VAL A 83 4.98 5.96 -8.36
N LEU A 84 6.03 6.43 -9.02
CA LEU A 84 7.41 6.16 -8.62
C LEU A 84 7.75 6.73 -7.23
N ARG A 85 7.21 7.91 -6.89
CA ARG A 85 7.35 8.50 -5.55
C ARG A 85 6.72 7.61 -4.48
N VAL A 86 5.49 7.16 -4.69
CA VAL A 86 4.78 6.25 -3.76
C VAL A 86 5.59 4.97 -3.55
N ILE A 87 6.09 4.36 -4.63
CA ILE A 87 6.93 3.16 -4.54
C ILE A 87 8.20 3.45 -3.72
N GLY A 88 8.90 4.55 -4.01
CA GLY A 88 10.10 4.95 -3.26
C GLY A 88 9.83 5.18 -1.76
N ASN A 89 8.71 5.82 -1.43
CA ASN A 89 8.28 6.05 -0.05
C ASN A 89 7.91 4.73 0.64
N ALA A 90 7.21 3.83 -0.06
CA ALA A 90 6.86 2.50 0.43
C ALA A 90 8.11 1.65 0.73
N VAL A 91 9.15 1.71 -0.10
CA VAL A 91 10.42 1.03 0.17
C VAL A 91 11.05 1.54 1.48
N ARG A 92 11.08 2.87 1.69
CA ARG A 92 11.61 3.46 2.94
C ARG A 92 10.77 3.08 4.14
N TRP A 93 9.44 3.13 4.01
CA TRP A 93 8.50 2.73 5.05
C TRP A 93 8.63 1.25 5.39
N ALA A 94 8.84 0.37 4.40
CA ALA A 94 8.94 -1.07 4.58
C ALA A 94 10.32 -1.54 5.07
N ALA A 95 11.33 -0.66 5.13
CA ALA A 95 12.67 -1.00 5.61
C ALA A 95 12.60 -1.69 6.99
N PRO A 96 13.46 -2.68 7.31
CA PRO A 96 13.41 -3.36 8.60
C PRO A 96 13.60 -2.40 9.78
N THR A 97 12.74 -2.49 10.81
CA THR A 97 13.02 -1.85 12.09
C THR A 97 13.89 -2.75 12.95
N PRO A 98 14.97 -2.24 13.58
CA PRO A 98 15.70 -2.98 14.61
C PRO A 98 14.76 -3.43 15.72
N GLY A 99 14.92 -4.66 16.18
CA GLY A 99 14.05 -5.24 17.21
C GLY A 99 14.57 -6.60 17.68
N ALA A 100 13.89 -7.16 18.68
CA ALA A 100 14.22 -8.50 19.18
C ALA A 100 13.92 -9.56 18.12
N THR A 101 14.80 -10.55 17.99
CA THR A 101 14.50 -11.78 17.24
C THR A 101 13.48 -12.59 18.03
N PRO A 102 12.32 -12.95 17.44
CA PRO A 102 11.34 -13.78 18.13
C PRO A 102 11.95 -15.12 18.52
N VAL A 103 11.87 -15.48 19.80
CA VAL A 103 12.27 -16.81 20.30
C VAL A 103 11.00 -17.61 20.52
N TYR A 104 10.94 -18.80 19.92
CA TYR A 104 9.84 -19.74 20.05
C TYR A 104 10.35 -21.07 20.62
N GLY A 105 9.44 -21.88 21.16
CA GLY A 105 9.76 -23.22 21.66
C GLY A 105 9.59 -23.36 23.17
N ASN A 106 10.14 -24.44 23.72
CA ASN A 106 10.10 -24.70 25.15
C ASN A 106 11.00 -23.70 25.91
N ALA A 107 10.49 -23.15 27.00
CA ALA A 107 11.19 -22.20 27.86
C ALA A 107 11.03 -22.63 29.32
N GLU A 108 12.11 -22.58 30.09
CA GLU A 108 12.05 -22.79 31.54
C GLU A 108 11.22 -21.67 32.19
N PRO A 109 10.46 -21.97 33.26
CA PRO A 109 9.77 -20.96 34.04
C PRO A 109 10.75 -19.89 34.52
N LEU A 110 10.34 -18.62 34.47
CA LEU A 110 11.15 -17.51 34.97
C LEU A 110 11.28 -17.52 36.51
N SER A 111 10.50 -18.35 37.19
CA SER A 111 10.50 -18.60 38.64
C SER A 111 9.91 -19.97 38.95
#